data_AF-A0A843T3X8-F1
#
_entry.id   AF-A0A843T3X8-F1
#
_cell.length_a   1.000
_cell.length_b   1.000
_cell.length_c   1.000
_cell.angle_alpha   90.00
_cell.angle_beta   90.00
_cell.angle_gamma   90.00
#
_symmetry.space_group_name_H-M   'P 1'
#
loop_
_entity.id
_entity.type
_entity.pdbx_description
1 polymer ?
#
loop_
_entity_poly.entity_id
_entity_poly.type
_entity_poly.pdbx_seq_one_letter_code
_entity_poly.pdbx_strand_id
1 'polypeptide(L)' 'MAEVNRLVREYSEGQLNLHVADVATPMLEGREEPDPAQFVADGLHLSPHGYDIWTEVVGQAIARIFE' A
#
# COMPACT_ATOMS: atom_id res chain seq x y z
N MET A 1 1.95 3.47 12.09
CA MET A 1 1.25 3.19 10.81
C MET A 1 0.01 2.33 10.97
N ALA A 2 0.09 1.20 11.71
CA ALA A 2 -1.00 0.23 11.82
C ALA A 2 -2.37 0.84 12.19
N GLU A 3 -2.42 1.75 13.14
CA GLU A 3 -3.69 2.35 13.59
C GLU A 3 -4.37 3.18 12.49
N VAL A 4 -3.62 4.02 11.77
CA VAL A 4 -4.18 4.82 10.67
C VAL A 4 -4.67 3.91 9.55
N ASN A 5 -3.89 2.88 9.19
CA ASN A 5 -4.29 1.92 8.15
C ASN A 5 -5.55 1.14 8.54
N ARG A 6 -5.69 0.76 9.82
CA ARG A 6 -6.91 0.15 10.37
C ARG A 6 -8.10 1.09 10.22
N LEU A 7 -7.97 2.34 10.66
CA LEU A 7 -9.04 3.35 10.57
C LEU A 7 -9.46 3.63 9.12
N VAL A 8 -8.51 3.70 8.18
CA VAL A 8 -8.81 3.88 6.75
C VAL A 8 -9.60 2.68 6.21
N ARG A 9 -9.23 1.45 6.58
CA ARG A 9 -9.96 0.24 6.19
C ARG A 9 -11.38 0.24 6.73
N GLU A 10 -11.54 0.46 8.04
CA GLU A 10 -12.84 0.48 8.70
C GLU A 10 -13.77 1.55 8.13
N TYR A 11 -13.24 2.75 7.85
CA TYR A 11 -14.01 3.80 7.21
C TYR A 11 -14.48 3.39 5.80
N SER A 12 -13.62 2.70 5.04
CA SER A 12 -13.89 2.33 3.66
C SER A 12 -14.92 1.20 3.52
N GLU A 13 -15.03 0.31 4.51
CA GLU A 13 -16.01 -0.79 4.52
C GLU A 13 -17.47 -0.30 4.41
N GLY A 14 -17.75 0.92 4.85
CA GLY A 14 -19.09 1.54 4.75
C GLY A 14 -19.36 2.30 3.45
N GLN A 15 -18.42 2.35 2.50
CA GLN A 15 -18.48 3.23 1.33
C GLN A 15 -18.49 2.40 0.03
N LEU A 16 -19.59 2.46 -0.72
CA LEU A 16 -19.81 1.62 -1.91
C LEU A 16 -18.72 1.72 -2.99
N ASN A 17 -18.14 2.90 -3.17
CA ASN A 17 -17.19 3.20 -4.25
C ASN A 17 -15.76 3.48 -3.72
N LEU A 18 -15.45 3.07 -2.49
CA LEU A 18 -14.13 3.26 -1.90
C LEU A 18 -13.47 1.91 -1.69
N HIS A 19 -12.30 1.73 -2.30
CA HIS A 19 -11.53 0.49 -2.23
C HIS A 19 -10.16 0.76 -1.61
N VAL A 20 -9.66 -0.18 -0.81
CA VAL A 20 -8.37 -0.07 -0.14
C VAL A 20 -7.35 -1.00 -0.80
N ALA A 21 -6.25 -0.42 -1.30
CA ALA A 21 -5.07 -1.15 -1.74
C ALA A 21 -4.05 -1.22 -0.59
N ASP A 22 -3.76 -2.42 -0.09
CA ASP A 22 -2.80 -2.61 1.01
C ASP A 22 -1.37 -2.68 0.47
N VAL A 23 -0.74 -1.51 0.34
CA VAL A 23 0.67 -1.39 -0.03
C VAL A 23 1.62 -1.59 1.15
N ALA A 24 1.13 -1.53 2.39
CA ALA A 24 1.97 -1.57 3.58
C ALA A 24 2.50 -2.98 3.86
N THR A 25 1.64 -3.99 3.72
CA THR A 25 2.01 -5.41 3.94
C THR A 25 3.22 -5.84 3.10
N PRO A 26 3.25 -5.66 1.76
CA PRO A 26 4.40 -6.06 0.95
C PRO A 26 5.62 -5.13 1.10
N MET A 27 5.45 -3.89 1.54
CA MET A 27 6.60 -3.00 1.81
C MET A 27 7.31 -3.38 3.13
N LEU A 28 6.56 -3.83 4.13
CA LEU A 28 7.09 -4.23 5.44
C LEU A 28 7.63 -5.66 5.43
N GLU A 29 7.02 -6.58 4.70
CA GLU A 29 7.39 -8.01 4.67
C GLU A 29 7.53 -8.63 6.08
N GLY A 30 6.70 -8.18 7.02
CA GLY A 30 6.74 -8.62 8.43
C GLY A 30 7.77 -7.91 9.31
N ARG A 31 8.49 -6.90 8.79
CA ARG A 31 9.36 -5.99 9.57
C ARG A 31 8.56 -4.85 10.20
N GLU A 32 9.16 -4.20 11.20
CA GLU A 32 8.59 -2.99 11.81
C GLU A 32 8.77 -1.74 10.93
N GLU A 33 9.84 -1.72 10.13
CA GLU A 33 10.19 -0.64 9.21
C GLU A 33 10.37 -1.18 7.79
N PRO A 34 9.98 -0.39 6.77
CA PRO A 34 10.14 -0.80 5.38
C PRO A 34 11.62 -0.73 4.97
N ASP A 35 11.97 -1.40 3.88
CA ASP A 35 13.34 -1.37 3.38
C ASP A 35 13.73 0.04 2.91
N PRO A 36 14.83 0.64 3.40
CA PRO A 36 15.28 1.93 2.90
C PRO A 36 15.53 1.94 1.38
N ALA A 37 15.87 0.80 0.77
CA ALA A 37 16.06 0.69 -0.68
C ALA A 37 14.75 0.83 -1.49
N GLN A 38 13.59 0.70 -0.85
CA GLN A 38 12.28 0.96 -1.46
C GLN A 38 12.01 2.46 -1.63
N PHE A 39 12.82 3.34 -1.03
CA PHE A 39 12.66 4.79 -1.08
C PHE A 39 13.90 5.46 -1.70
N VAL A 40 13.72 6.70 -2.15
CA VAL A 40 14.84 7.61 -2.42
C VAL A 40 15.34 8.20 -1.09
N ALA A 41 16.34 9.08 -1.15
CA ALA A 41 17.08 9.57 0.01
C ALA A 41 16.23 10.25 1.12
N ASP A 42 15.01 10.68 0.82
CA ASP A 42 14.12 11.32 1.81
C ASP A 42 13.28 10.33 2.62
N GLY A 43 13.32 9.04 2.30
CA GLY A 43 12.53 8.00 2.98
C GLY A 43 11.02 8.14 2.76
N LEU A 44 10.59 8.94 1.78
CA LEU A 44 9.18 9.20 1.48
C LEU A 44 8.83 8.84 0.04
N HIS A 45 9.57 9.36 -0.94
CA HIS A 45 9.31 9.02 -2.34
C HIS A 45 9.89 7.64 -2.65
N LEU A 46 9.15 6.85 -3.42
CA LEU A 46 9.57 5.50 -3.76
C LEU A 46 10.74 5.51 -4.74
N SER A 47 11.64 4.56 -4.57
CA SER A 47 12.62 4.20 -5.59
C SER A 47 11.92 3.43 -6.73
N PRO A 48 12.58 3.15 -7.87
CA PRO A 48 12.03 2.27 -8.90
C PRO A 48 11.56 0.93 -8.33
N HIS A 49 12.32 0.34 -7.41
CA HIS A 49 11.95 -0.90 -6.74
C HIS A 49 10.69 -0.75 -5.86
N GLY A 50 10.55 0.36 -5.12
CA GLY A 50 9.33 0.64 -4.36
C GLY A 50 8.11 0.81 -5.26
N TYR A 51 8.29 1.43 -6.43
CA TYR A 51 7.23 1.54 -7.44
C TYR A 51 6.84 0.20 -8.06
N ASP A 52 7.76 -0.75 -8.23
CA ASP A 52 7.43 -2.09 -8.71
C ASP A 52 6.43 -2.78 -7.76
N ILE A 53 6.69 -2.70 -6.45
CA ILE A 53 5.80 -3.24 -5.39
C ILE A 53 4.42 -2.58 -5.46
N TRP A 54 4.37 -1.25 -5.50
CA TRP A 54 3.09 -0.53 -5.55
C TRP A 54 2.31 -0.82 -6.84
N THR A 55 3.01 -0.91 -7.97
CA THR A 55 2.38 -1.17 -9.28
C THR A 55 1.66 -2.50 -9.28
N GLU A 56 2.25 -3.55 -8.72
CA GLU A 56 1.62 -4.85 -8.59
C GLU A 56 0.35 -4.78 -7.71
N VAL A 57 0.47 -4.21 -6.51
CA VAL A 57 -0.64 -4.11 -5.55
C VAL A 57 -1.81 -3.29 -6.10
N VAL A 58 -1.52 -2.12 -6.66
CA VAL A 58 -2.53 -1.22 -7.21
C VAL A 58 -3.16 -1.82 -8.46
N GLY A 59 -2.36 -2.46 -9.33
CA GLY A 59 -2.88 -3.16 -10.51
C GLY A 59 -3.87 -4.26 -10.13
N GLN A 60 -3.53 -5.11 -9.16
CA GLN A 60 -4.43 -6.15 -8.64
C GLN A 60 -5.67 -5.57 -7.96
N ALA A 61 -5.56 -4.43 -7.26
CA ALA A 61 -6.70 -3.77 -6.65
C ALA A 61 -7.66 -3.22 -7.71
N ILE A 62 -7.13 -2.63 -8.78
CA ILE A 62 -7.93 -2.13 -9.91
C ILE A 62 -8.60 -3.30 -10.64
N ALA A 63 -7.87 -4.37 -10.94
CA ALA A 63 -8.42 -5.54 -11.63
C ALA A 63 -9.66 -6.10 -10.91
N ARG A 64 -9.58 -6.27 -9.58
CA ARG A 64 -10.68 -6.75 -8.73
C ARG A 64 -11.93 -5.87 -8.73
N ILE A 65 -11.82 -4.59 -9.08
CA ILE A 65 -12.99 -3.68 -9.19
C ILE A 65 -13.79 -3.98 -10.46
N PHE A 66 -13.14 -4.52 -11.49
CA PHE A 66 -13.73 -4.76 -12.81
C PHE A 66 -13.97 -6.25 -13.11
N GLU A 67 -13.71 -7.14 -12.15
CA GLU A 67 -14.14 -8.55 -12.16
C GLU A 67 -15.64 -8.66 -11.88
#